data_AF-A0A1G5EB15-F1
#
_entry.id   AF-A0A1G5EB15-F1
#
_cell.length_a   1.000
_cell.length_b   1.000
_cell.length_c   1.000
_cell.angle_alpha   90.00
_cell.angle_beta   90.00
_cell.angle_gamma   90.00
#
_symmetry.space_group_name_H-M   'P 1'
#
loop_
_entity.id
_entity.type
_entity.pdbx_description
1 polymer ?
#
loop_
_entity_poly.entity_id
_entity_poly.type
_entity_poly.pdbx_seq_one_letter_code
_entity_poly.pdbx_strand_id
1 'polypeptide(L)'
;MANERDSGELIRQLATSFGMADTYNSRIEGSRFDPATGTLYCDGIAVPKSSIESAEEFFAKQRDYYRSMAGKDSAAMEQFINFSVAYNAIVMMMAQKSDND
;
A
#
# COMPACT_ATOMS: atom_id res chain seq x y z
N MET A 1 28.38 -1.02 14.00
CA MET A 1 27.26 -0.78 13.05
C MET A 1 27.51 -1.60 11.80
N ALA A 2 27.03 -2.85 11.76
CA ALA A 2 26.95 -3.69 10.56
C ALA A 2 26.27 -5.01 10.97
N ASN A 3 24.93 -5.14 10.91
CA ASN A 3 24.33 -6.49 10.92
C ASN A 3 22.86 -6.63 10.47
N GLU A 4 22.31 -5.74 9.65
CA GLU A 4 20.92 -5.94 9.14
C GLU A 4 20.86 -6.13 7.62
N ARG A 5 21.94 -5.85 6.89
CA ARG A 5 22.01 -6.04 5.42
C ARG A 5 22.45 -7.43 5.00
N ASP A 6 23.09 -8.18 5.88
CA ASP A 6 23.76 -9.46 5.54
C ASP A 6 22.79 -10.65 5.54
N SER A 7 21.85 -10.67 6.49
CA SER A 7 20.87 -11.75 6.60
C SER A 7 19.90 -11.79 5.40
N GLY A 8 19.51 -10.63 4.85
CA GLY A 8 18.67 -10.58 3.66
C GLY A 8 19.37 -11.19 2.43
N GLU A 9 20.61 -10.78 2.17
CA GLU A 9 21.31 -11.30 0.98
C GLU A 9 21.58 -12.82 1.09
N LEU A 10 21.89 -13.31 2.28
CA LEU A 10 22.07 -14.75 2.54
C LEU A 10 20.79 -15.55 2.29
N ILE A 11 19.64 -15.09 2.79
CA ILE A 11 18.38 -15.82 2.60
C ILE A 11 17.92 -15.70 1.13
N ARG A 12 18.23 -14.60 0.43
CA ARG A 12 17.98 -14.43 -1.01
C ARG A 12 18.78 -15.42 -1.85
N GLN A 13 20.08 -15.55 -1.55
CA GLN A 13 20.96 -16.52 -2.20
C GLN A 13 20.49 -17.95 -1.91
N LEU A 14 20.06 -18.23 -0.69
CA LEU A 14 19.51 -19.52 -0.29
C LEU A 14 18.22 -19.85 -1.06
N ALA A 15 17.24 -18.94 -1.07
CA ALA A 15 15.97 -19.15 -1.79
C ALA A 15 16.18 -19.30 -3.30
N THR A 16 17.14 -18.58 -3.88
CA THR A 16 17.53 -18.75 -5.29
C THR A 16 18.08 -20.14 -5.56
N SER A 17 18.91 -20.68 -4.65
CA SER A 17 19.48 -22.03 -4.79
C SER A 17 18.45 -23.16 -4.71
N PHE A 18 17.30 -22.92 -4.05
CA PHE A 18 16.18 -23.86 -3.94
C PHE A 18 15.09 -23.66 -5.00
N GLY A 19 15.29 -22.77 -5.99
CA GLY A 19 14.27 -22.47 -7.00
C GLY A 19 13.07 -21.68 -6.47
N MET A 20 13.22 -21.04 -5.31
CA MET A 20 12.20 -20.25 -4.61
C MET A 20 12.47 -18.73 -4.67
N ALA A 21 13.32 -18.26 -5.59
CA ALA A 21 13.67 -16.84 -5.72
C ALA A 21 12.44 -15.91 -5.78
N ASP A 22 11.40 -16.32 -6.52
CA ASP A 22 10.19 -15.52 -6.70
C ASP A 22 9.29 -15.45 -5.45
N THR A 23 9.37 -16.45 -4.56
CA THR A 23 8.61 -16.48 -3.29
C THR A 23 9.35 -15.79 -2.14
N TYR A 24 10.65 -15.56 -2.31
CA TYR A 24 11.46 -14.81 -1.36
C TYR A 24 11.26 -13.30 -1.52
N ASN A 25 11.27 -12.81 -2.75
CA ASN A 25 11.01 -11.39 -3.03
C ASN A 25 9.62 -10.95 -2.53
N SER A 26 8.61 -11.84 -2.55
CA SER A 26 7.26 -11.55 -2.04
C SER A 26 7.12 -11.58 -0.52
N ARG A 27 8.07 -12.17 0.21
CA ARG A 27 8.07 -12.24 1.68
C ARG A 27 8.90 -11.17 2.37
N ILE A 28 9.84 -10.54 1.65
CA ILE A 28 10.83 -9.61 2.23
C ILE A 28 10.71 -8.18 1.74
N GLU A 29 10.04 -7.95 0.61
CA GLU A 29 9.58 -6.61 0.29
C GLU A 29 8.29 -6.32 1.08
N GLY A 30 8.29 -5.21 1.82
CA GLY A 30 7.06 -4.63 2.36
C GLY A 30 6.01 -4.40 1.27
N SER A 31 4.78 -4.09 1.68
CA SER A 31 3.61 -3.95 0.81
C SER A 31 3.92 -3.49 -0.62
N ARG A 32 3.59 -4.32 -1.62
CA ARG A 32 3.89 -4.09 -3.05
C ARG A 32 2.62 -4.04 -3.87
N PHE A 33 2.49 -3.01 -4.70
CA PHE A 33 1.43 -2.91 -5.69
C PHE A 33 1.91 -3.39 -7.06
N ASP A 34 1.14 -4.27 -7.71
CA ASP A 34 1.36 -4.67 -9.09
C ASP A 34 0.44 -3.87 -10.03
N PRO A 35 0.97 -2.92 -10.82
CA PRO A 35 0.17 -2.09 -11.71
C PRO A 35 -0.40 -2.84 -12.91
N ALA A 36 0.18 -3.99 -13.30
CA ALA A 36 -0.31 -4.79 -14.41
C ALA A 36 -1.63 -5.49 -14.07
N THR A 37 -1.72 -6.04 -12.86
CA THR A 37 -2.91 -6.76 -12.38
C THR A 37 -3.82 -5.88 -11.50
N GLY A 38 -3.30 -4.77 -10.98
CA GLY A 38 -3.97 -3.94 -9.98
C GLY A 38 -4.06 -4.60 -8.60
N THR A 39 -3.18 -5.56 -8.31
CA THR A 39 -3.18 -6.33 -7.05
C THR A 39 -2.21 -5.71 -6.05
N LEU A 40 -2.66 -5.48 -4.82
CA LEU A 40 -1.80 -5.07 -3.70
C LEU A 40 -1.43 -6.30 -2.87
N TYR A 41 -0.14 -6.58 -2.76
CA TYR A 41 0.40 -7.60 -1.88
C TYR A 41 0.85 -6.93 -0.58
N CYS A 42 0.16 -7.18 0.53
CA CYS A 42 0.50 -6.62 1.83
C CYS A 42 0.23 -7.64 2.94
N ASP A 43 1.09 -7.71 3.95
CA ASP A 43 0.98 -8.63 5.09
C ASP A 43 0.73 -10.10 4.69
N GLY A 44 1.35 -10.54 3.58
CA GLY A 44 1.19 -11.89 3.05
C GLY A 44 -0.17 -12.17 2.39
N ILE A 45 -0.99 -11.15 2.16
CA ILE A 45 -2.30 -11.24 1.51
C ILE A 45 -2.25 -10.53 0.15
N ALA A 46 -2.90 -11.13 -0.86
CA ALA A 46 -3.17 -10.49 -2.14
C ALA A 46 -4.54 -9.81 -2.10
N VAL A 47 -4.55 -8.49 -2.17
CA VAL A 47 -5.74 -7.64 -2.18
C VAL A 47 -6.08 -7.29 -3.63
N PRO A 48 -7.24 -7.72 -4.16
CA PRO A 48 -7.60 -7.49 -5.56
C PRO A 48 -8.00 -6.04 -5.81
N LYS A 49 -7.87 -5.59 -7.06
CA LYS A 49 -8.23 -4.24 -7.52
C LYS A 49 -9.60 -3.77 -7.05
N SER A 50 -10.62 -4.63 -7.13
CA SER A 50 -11.99 -4.30 -6.70
C SER A 50 -12.10 -3.97 -5.21
N SER A 51 -11.29 -4.61 -4.36
CA SER A 51 -11.21 -4.28 -2.94
C SER A 51 -10.53 -2.93 -2.71
N ILE A 52 -9.52 -2.60 -3.52
CA ILE A 52 -8.82 -1.30 -3.46
C ILE A 52 -9.77 -0.17 -3.90
N GLU A 53 -10.52 -0.36 -5.00
CA GLU A 53 -11.53 0.59 -5.49
C GLU A 53 -12.65 0.81 -4.46
N SER A 54 -13.13 -0.27 -3.83
CA SER A 54 -14.11 -0.17 -2.74
C SER A 54 -13.57 0.61 -1.54
N ALA A 55 -12.31 0.39 -1.17
CA ALA A 55 -11.64 1.14 -0.11
C ALA A 55 -11.47 2.63 -0.49
N GLU A 56 -11.08 2.93 -1.72
CA GLU A 56 -10.98 4.29 -2.24
C GLU A 56 -12.31 5.05 -2.08
N GLU A 57 -13.42 4.45 -2.55
CA GLU A 57 -14.75 5.05 -2.42
C GLU A 57 -15.15 5.28 -0.96
N PHE A 58 -14.87 4.30 -0.09
CA PHE A 58 -15.17 4.41 1.33
C PHE A 58 -14.43 5.60 1.95
N PHE A 59 -13.12 5.68 1.74
CA PHE A 59 -12.30 6.75 2.30
C PHE A 59 -12.63 8.13 1.71
N ALA A 60 -13.00 8.19 0.42
CA ALA A 60 -13.51 9.42 -0.19
C ALA A 60 -14.79 9.91 0.51
N LYS A 61 -15.77 9.02 0.72
CA LYS A 61 -17.03 9.34 1.40
C LYS A 61 -16.81 9.81 2.84
N GLN A 62 -15.96 9.12 3.60
CA GLN A 62 -15.64 9.50 4.98
C GLN A 62 -14.92 10.85 5.04
N ARG A 63 -13.93 11.05 4.15
CA ARG A 63 -13.23 12.33 4.02
C ARG A 63 -14.21 13.48 3.81
N ASP A 64 -15.10 13.35 2.84
CA ASP A 64 -16.03 14.43 2.48
C ASP A 64 -17.05 14.72 3.60
N TYR A 65 -17.49 13.67 4.29
CA TYR A 65 -18.32 13.81 5.49
C TYR A 65 -17.62 14.63 6.58
N TYR A 66 -16.40 14.24 6.99
CA TYR A 66 -15.67 14.97 8.03
C TYR A 66 -15.24 16.37 7.60
N ARG A 67 -14.94 16.57 6.31
CA ARG A 67 -14.66 17.90 5.75
C ARG A 67 -15.82 18.87 5.99
N SER A 68 -17.06 18.39 5.86
CA SER A 68 -18.25 19.22 6.10
C SER A 68 -18.42 19.68 7.55
N MET A 69 -17.73 19.01 8.49
CA MET A 69 -17.79 19.25 9.94
C MET A 69 -16.53 19.90 10.50
N ALA A 70 -15.43 19.89 9.76
CA ALA A 70 -14.10 20.35 10.21
C ALA A 70 -14.06 21.80 10.72
N GLY A 71 -14.96 22.67 10.26
CA GLY A 71 -15.05 24.06 10.75
C GLY A 71 -15.77 24.22 12.10
N LYS A 72 -16.33 23.14 12.65
CA LYS A 72 -17.19 23.17 13.86
C LYS A 72 -16.62 22.34 15.01
N ASP A 73 -15.75 21.39 14.71
CA ASP A 73 -15.20 20.44 15.68
C ASP A 73 -13.76 20.07 15.31
N SER A 74 -12.84 20.25 16.26
CA SER A 74 -11.44 19.90 16.08
C SER A 74 -11.22 18.39 15.90
N ALA A 75 -12.05 17.55 16.52
CA ALA A 75 -11.98 16.10 16.33
C ALA A 75 -12.40 15.72 14.89
N ALA A 76 -13.42 16.37 14.35
CA ALA A 76 -13.81 16.19 12.94
C ALA A 76 -12.72 16.64 11.97
N MET A 77 -11.99 17.71 12.28
CA MET A 77 -10.83 18.15 11.48
C MET A 77 -9.70 17.11 11.49
N GLU A 78 -9.40 16.54 12.67
CA GLU A 78 -8.40 15.46 12.78
C GLU A 78 -8.80 14.24 11.92
N GLN A 79 -10.07 13.83 11.99
CA GLN A 79 -10.57 12.72 11.16
C GLN A 79 -10.52 13.06 9.67
N PHE A 80 -10.87 14.29 9.28
CA PHE A 80 -10.74 14.74 7.90
C PHE A 80 -9.29 14.60 7.40
N ILE A 81 -8.30 14.97 8.22
CA ILE A 81 -6.89 14.82 7.87
C ILE A 81 -6.53 13.33 7.71
N ASN A 82 -6.89 12.48 8.66
CA ASN A 82 -6.58 11.05 8.62
C ASN A 82 -7.18 10.37 7.37
N PHE A 83 -8.45 10.64 7.07
CA PHE A 83 -9.10 10.10 5.87
C PHE A 83 -8.55 10.69 4.57
N SER A 84 -8.10 11.95 4.60
CA SER A 84 -7.43 12.56 3.44
C SER A 84 -6.10 11.88 3.15
N VAL A 85 -5.31 11.54 4.17
CA VAL A 85 -4.05 10.81 3.99
C VAL A 85 -4.32 9.43 3.40
N ALA A 86 -5.25 8.67 3.98
CA ALA A 86 -5.59 7.33 3.49
C ALA A 86 -6.08 7.35 2.03
N TYR A 87 -7.01 8.24 1.69
CA TYR A 87 -7.50 8.39 0.33
C TYR A 87 -6.38 8.75 -0.66
N ASN A 88 -5.59 9.77 -0.36
CA ASN A 88 -4.52 10.21 -1.28
C ASN A 88 -3.43 9.15 -1.43
N ALA A 89 -3.10 8.38 -0.38
CA ALA A 89 -2.17 7.26 -0.49
C ALA A 89 -2.66 6.21 -1.50
N ILE A 90 -3.96 5.87 -1.48
CA ILE A 90 -4.56 4.93 -2.43
C ILE A 90 -4.53 5.51 -3.85
N VAL A 91 -4.94 6.78 -4.02
CA VAL A 91 -4.91 7.43 -5.35
C VAL A 91 -3.49 7.48 -5.91
N MET A 92 -2.49 7.86 -5.10
CA MET A 92 -1.09 7.92 -5.54
C MET A 92 -0.54 6.54 -5.90
N MET A 93 -0.90 5.50 -5.14
CA MET A 93 -0.53 4.11 -5.46
C MET A 93 -1.12 3.68 -6.81
N MET A 94 -2.39 3.99 -7.07
CA MET A 94 -3.07 3.63 -8.31
C MET A 94 -2.62 4.48 -9.51
N ALA A 95 -2.12 5.70 -9.27
CA ALA A 95 -1.65 6.63 -10.30
C ALA A 95 -0.26 6.29 -10.88
N GLN A 96 0.49 5.35 -10.31
CA GLN A 96 1.79 4.89 -10.83
C GLN A 96 1.74 4.25 -12.24
N LYS A 97 0.58 4.30 -12.90
CA LYS A 97 0.29 3.78 -14.23
C LYS A 97 0.77 4.67 -15.39
N SER A 98 1.24 5.91 -15.17
CA SER A 98 1.36 6.90 -16.27
C SER A 98 2.74 7.22 -16.83
N ASP A 99 3.86 6.76 -16.26
CA ASP A 99 5.18 7.32 -16.61
C ASP A 99 6.02 6.46 -17.58
N ASN A 100 5.43 5.47 -18.25
CA ASN A 100 6.12 4.61 -19.22
C ASN A 100 5.28 4.34 -20.49
N ASP A 101 4.67 5.39 -21.07
CA ASP A 101 4.21 5.39 -22.46
C ASP A 101 5.21 6.14 -23.36
#